data_AF-B8BYW3-F1
#
_entry.id   AF-B8BYW3-F1
#
_cell.length_a   1.000
_cell.length_b   1.000
_cell.length_c   1.000
_cell.angle_alpha   90.00
_cell.angle_beta   90.00
_cell.angle_gamma   90.00
#
_symmetry.space_group_name_H-M   'P 1'
#
loop_
_entity.id
_entity.type
_entity.pdbx_description
1 polymer ?
#
loop_
_entity_poly.entity_id
_entity_poly.type
_entity_poly.pdbx_seq_one_letter_code
_entity_poly.pdbx_strand_id
1 'polypeptide(L)'
;ASNVSLMCIGWQTVLDAILCIAHIFLCLVMQPLFTAFASVAFFKLLIFCVIEMKYMALIIQARNNTNNPGHTQDDLRRQITMLHFRFYAAMFFILVLYSFWIPQIVLNIITESRKPMHPYYIYGMSFTRLVAPLYVFAVQKNFLKEVNPDPNMCKMLFVWVIIQTAVLIGQGKFGTRFMIPQRFLPPKFDYSQVVVPDAPTLDCVICYNEIDVNDRAGYMLAPCDHIFHRQCLEQWMEVKMECPICRCNLP
;
A
#
# COMPACT_ATOMS: atom_id res chain seq x y z
N ALA A 1 41.03 -5.74 -7.63
CA ALA A 1 40.31 -7.00 -7.30
C ALA A 1 41.23 -8.16 -6.89
N SER A 2 42.56 -8.09 -7.10
CA SER A 2 43.52 -9.17 -6.77
C SER A 2 43.77 -9.41 -5.27
N ASN A 3 43.26 -8.56 -4.38
CA ASN A 3 43.60 -8.59 -2.96
C ASN A 3 42.50 -9.22 -2.08
N VAL A 4 41.41 -9.72 -2.67
CA VAL A 4 40.28 -10.29 -1.91
C VAL A 4 40.28 -11.81 -2.05
N SER A 5 40.43 -12.52 -0.93
CA SER A 5 40.43 -13.98 -0.90
C SER A 5 39.03 -14.53 -1.19
N LEU A 6 38.90 -15.31 -2.26
CA LEU A 6 37.65 -15.98 -2.63
C LEU A 6 37.19 -16.96 -1.54
N MET A 7 38.14 -17.53 -0.78
CA MET A 7 37.84 -18.36 0.39
C MET A 7 37.27 -17.56 1.55
N CYS A 8 37.71 -16.32 1.76
CA CYS A 8 37.13 -15.44 2.78
C CYS A 8 35.67 -15.12 2.45
N ILE A 9 35.41 -14.75 1.18
CA ILE A 9 34.03 -14.48 0.70
C ILE A 9 33.18 -15.75 0.82
N GLY A 10 33.70 -16.91 0.41
CA GLY A 10 32.98 -18.18 0.54
C GLY A 10 32.73 -18.60 2.00
N TRP A 11 33.59 -18.19 2.94
CA TRP A 11 33.36 -18.43 4.36
C TRP A 11 32.30 -17.49 4.94
N GLN A 12 32.31 -16.22 4.53
CA GLN A 12 31.28 -15.25 4.89
C GLN A 12 29.90 -15.70 4.39
N THR A 13 29.81 -16.21 3.16
CA THR A 13 28.52 -16.67 2.63
C THR A 13 27.95 -17.87 3.39
N VAL A 14 28.82 -18.79 3.84
CA VAL A 14 28.44 -19.92 4.68
C VAL A 14 27.95 -19.46 6.06
N LEU A 15 28.65 -18.51 6.68
CA LEU A 15 28.23 -17.94 7.97
C LEU A 15 26.88 -17.24 7.87
N ASP A 16 26.65 -16.46 6.80
CA ASP A 16 25.38 -15.76 6.60
C ASP A 16 24.22 -16.70 6.31
N ALA A 17 24.45 -17.81 5.58
CA ALA A 17 23.46 -18.86 5.41
C ALA A 17 23.08 -19.53 6.74
N ILE A 18 24.06 -19.83 7.60
CA ILE A 18 23.83 -20.39 8.94
C ILE A 18 23.03 -19.40 9.80
N LEU A 19 23.39 -18.12 9.76
CA LEU A 19 22.70 -17.07 10.52
C LEU A 19 21.25 -16.89 10.07
N CYS A 20 20.97 -17.04 8.77
CA CYS A 20 19.63 -17.03 8.20
C CYS A 20 18.79 -18.22 8.69
N ILE A 21 19.36 -19.42 8.70
CA ILE A 21 18.70 -20.63 9.22
C ILE A 21 18.38 -20.46 10.71
N ALA A 22 19.32 -19.92 11.49
CA ALA A 22 19.09 -19.63 12.91
C ALA A 22 17.96 -18.62 13.15
N HIS A 23 17.86 -17.58 12.32
CA HIS A 23 16.75 -16.61 12.39
C HIS A 23 15.40 -17.24 12.03
N ILE A 24 15.35 -18.10 11.00
CA ILE A 24 14.13 -18.84 10.64
C ILE A 24 13.71 -19.77 11.79
N PHE A 25 14.67 -20.46 12.40
CA PHE A 25 14.41 -21.30 13.56
C PHE A 25 13.88 -20.48 14.76
N LEU A 26 14.47 -19.30 15.02
CA LEU A 26 13.99 -18.39 16.07
C LEU A 26 12.56 -17.88 15.78
N CYS A 27 12.21 -17.66 14.52
CA CYS A 27 10.83 -17.32 14.12
C CYS A 27 9.84 -18.45 14.48
N LEU A 28 10.22 -19.71 14.28
CA LEU A 28 9.39 -20.87 14.61
C LEU A 28 9.17 -21.03 16.12
N VAL A 29 10.18 -20.66 16.92
CA VAL A 29 10.13 -20.72 18.39
C VAL A 29 9.34 -19.54 18.98
N MET A 30 9.51 -18.32 18.43
CA MET A 30 8.91 -17.09 18.96
C MET A 30 7.68 -16.64 18.15
N GLN A 31 6.62 -17.44 18.20
CA GLN A 31 5.34 -17.22 17.49
C GLN A 31 4.73 -15.80 17.58
N PRO A 32 4.71 -15.09 18.73
CA PRO A 32 4.08 -13.76 18.80
C PRO A 32 4.86 -12.67 18.06
N LEU A 33 6.14 -12.91 17.72
CA LEU A 33 7.00 -11.98 17.00
C LEU A 33 7.31 -12.47 15.57
N PHE A 34 6.62 -13.52 15.12
CA PHE A 34 6.87 -14.19 13.85
C PHE A 34 6.87 -13.22 12.67
N THR A 35 5.88 -12.32 12.57
CA THR A 35 5.76 -11.37 11.45
C THR A 35 6.93 -10.38 11.40
N ALA A 36 7.41 -9.92 12.55
CA ALA A 36 8.55 -9.00 12.63
C ALA A 36 9.84 -9.71 12.22
N PHE A 37 10.13 -10.89 12.78
CA PHE A 37 11.37 -11.62 12.48
C PHE A 37 11.36 -12.28 11.10
N ALA A 38 10.22 -12.79 10.62
CA ALA A 38 10.10 -13.39 9.29
C ALA A 38 10.36 -12.35 8.19
N SER A 39 9.92 -11.10 8.38
CA SER A 39 10.23 -10.03 7.43
C SER A 39 11.73 -9.75 7.37
N VAL A 40 12.41 -9.66 8.51
CA VAL A 40 13.86 -9.45 8.61
C VAL A 40 14.63 -10.62 8.01
N ALA A 41 14.22 -11.86 8.28
CA ALA A 41 14.83 -13.07 7.72
C ALA A 41 14.63 -13.15 6.20
N PHE A 42 13.45 -12.83 5.70
CA PHE A 42 13.15 -12.77 4.27
C PHE A 42 14.01 -11.73 3.54
N PHE A 43 14.14 -10.52 4.10
CA PHE A 43 14.99 -9.49 3.50
C PHE A 43 16.48 -9.84 3.58
N LYS A 44 16.95 -10.45 4.67
CA LYS A 44 18.33 -10.95 4.75
C LYS A 44 18.60 -12.03 3.71
N LEU A 45 17.70 -12.99 3.52
CA LEU A 45 17.82 -14.05 2.52
C LEU A 45 17.81 -13.47 1.09
N LEU A 46 16.90 -12.53 0.81
CA LEU A 46 16.80 -11.87 -0.50
C LEU A 46 18.09 -11.07 -0.82
N ILE A 47 18.58 -10.28 0.14
CA ILE A 47 19.81 -9.49 -0.01
C ILE A 47 21.02 -10.41 -0.23
N PHE A 48 21.14 -11.47 0.57
CA PHE A 48 22.18 -12.49 0.46
C PHE A 48 22.18 -13.17 -0.92
N CYS A 49 21.06 -13.78 -1.33
CA CYS A 49 20.97 -14.51 -2.60
C CYS A 49 21.21 -13.62 -3.82
N VAL A 50 20.80 -12.35 -3.76
CA VAL A 50 20.85 -11.43 -4.90
C VAL A 50 22.20 -10.71 -4.99
N ILE A 51 22.78 -10.28 -3.87
CA ILE A 51 23.99 -9.45 -3.88
C ILE A 51 25.24 -10.32 -3.89
N GLU A 52 25.36 -11.31 -3.00
CA GLU A 52 26.61 -12.08 -2.86
C GLU A 52 26.85 -13.03 -4.03
N MET A 53 25.82 -13.71 -4.52
CA MET A 53 25.93 -14.56 -5.71
C MET A 53 26.36 -13.76 -6.95
N LYS A 54 25.90 -12.51 -7.06
CA LYS A 54 26.33 -11.61 -8.14
C LYS A 54 27.72 -11.05 -7.92
N TYR A 55 28.09 -10.75 -6.69
CA TYR A 55 29.42 -10.25 -6.37
C TYR A 55 30.49 -11.33 -6.64
N MET A 56 30.21 -12.58 -6.26
CA MET A 56 31.05 -13.73 -6.58
C MET A 56 31.14 -13.97 -8.09
N ALA A 57 30.01 -13.92 -8.82
CA ALA A 57 30.01 -14.07 -10.27
C ALA A 57 30.79 -12.96 -10.99
N LEU A 58 30.69 -11.71 -10.52
CA LEU A 58 31.46 -10.58 -11.05
C LEU A 58 32.95 -10.71 -10.78
N ILE A 59 33.35 -11.20 -9.60
CA ILE A 59 34.77 -11.45 -9.28
C ILE A 59 35.33 -12.58 -10.15
N ILE A 60 34.57 -13.67 -10.33
CA ILE A 60 34.94 -14.80 -11.20
C ILE A 60 35.05 -14.32 -12.67
N GLN A 61 34.08 -13.55 -13.14
CA GLN A 61 34.08 -12.99 -14.50
C GLN A 61 35.22 -11.98 -14.68
N ALA A 62 35.49 -11.10 -13.71
CA ALA A 62 36.61 -10.17 -13.75
C ALA A 62 37.97 -10.88 -13.77
N ARG A 63 38.11 -11.99 -13.04
CA ARG A 63 39.33 -12.82 -13.04
C ARG A 63 39.53 -13.55 -14.39
N ASN A 64 38.44 -14.01 -15.01
CA ASN A 64 38.47 -14.56 -16.36
C ASN A 64 38.75 -13.48 -17.43
N ASN A 65 38.32 -12.23 -17.22
CA ASN A 65 38.51 -11.12 -18.16
C ASN A 65 39.95 -10.59 -18.21
N THR A 66 40.74 -10.80 -17.15
CA THR A 66 42.21 -10.58 -17.19
C THR A 66 42.91 -11.43 -18.28
N ASN A 67 42.25 -12.48 -18.78
CA ASN A 67 42.75 -13.29 -19.88
C ASN A 67 42.24 -12.86 -21.27
N ASN A 68 41.31 -11.89 -21.41
CA ASN A 68 40.78 -11.46 -22.74
C ASN A 68 40.21 -10.01 -22.75
N PRO A 69 40.90 -9.02 -23.34
CA PRO A 69 40.66 -7.58 -23.12
C PRO A 69 39.61 -6.91 -24.04
N GLY A 70 39.02 -7.61 -25.02
CA GLY A 70 38.12 -6.99 -26.02
C GLY A 70 36.65 -6.85 -25.60
N HIS A 71 36.18 -7.56 -24.57
CA HIS A 71 34.77 -7.66 -24.19
C HIS A 71 34.34 -6.65 -23.08
N THR A 72 35.27 -5.79 -22.65
CA THR A 72 35.24 -5.16 -21.32
C THR A 72 34.33 -3.94 -21.20
N GLN A 73 34.14 -3.15 -22.26
CA GLN A 73 33.39 -1.88 -22.18
C GLN A 73 31.87 -2.07 -22.13
N ASP A 74 31.34 -3.00 -22.92
CA ASP A 74 29.91 -3.32 -22.94
C ASP A 74 29.48 -4.09 -21.68
N ASP A 75 30.37 -4.95 -21.16
CA ASP A 75 30.17 -5.61 -19.87
C ASP A 75 30.13 -4.62 -18.70
N LEU A 76 31.03 -3.64 -18.68
CA LEU A 76 31.03 -2.59 -17.65
C LEU A 76 29.73 -1.77 -17.69
N ARG A 77 29.26 -1.39 -18.89
CA ARG A 77 27.97 -0.71 -19.06
C ARG A 77 26.81 -1.57 -18.56
N ARG A 78 26.79 -2.86 -18.89
CA ARG A 78 25.74 -3.79 -18.45
C ARG A 78 25.74 -3.98 -16.94
N GLN A 79 26.91 -3.99 -16.30
CA GLN A 79 27.05 -4.06 -14.85
C GLN A 79 26.56 -2.78 -14.16
N ILE A 80 26.91 -1.60 -14.69
CA ILE A 80 26.43 -0.30 -14.19
C ILE A 80 24.91 -0.19 -14.34
N THR A 81 24.34 -0.59 -15.48
CA THR A 81 22.88 -0.59 -15.70
C THR A 81 22.17 -1.54 -14.74
N MET A 82 22.73 -2.74 -14.50
CA MET A 82 22.16 -3.67 -13.53
C MET A 82 22.26 -3.17 -12.09
N LEU A 83 23.30 -2.42 -11.74
CA LEU A 83 23.43 -1.76 -10.44
C LEU A 83 22.36 -0.66 -10.27
N HIS A 84 22.19 0.18 -11.29
CA HIS A 84 21.14 1.21 -11.30
C HIS A 84 19.75 0.59 -11.20
N PHE A 85 19.46 -0.42 -12.00
CA PHE A 85 18.17 -1.13 -11.95
C PHE A 85 17.90 -1.71 -10.56
N ARG A 86 18.91 -2.34 -9.94
CA ARG A 86 18.79 -2.88 -8.58
C ARG A 86 18.55 -1.80 -7.53
N PHE A 87 19.27 -0.68 -7.63
CA PHE A 87 19.08 0.46 -6.75
C PHE A 87 17.66 1.04 -6.86
N TYR A 88 17.18 1.28 -8.08
CA TYR A 88 15.82 1.78 -8.32
C TYR A 88 14.74 0.77 -7.93
N ALA A 89 14.96 -0.53 -8.13
CA ALA A 89 14.05 -1.58 -7.68
C ALA A 89 13.96 -1.64 -6.14
N ALA A 90 15.08 -1.50 -5.44
CA ALA A 90 15.10 -1.42 -3.97
C ALA A 90 14.38 -0.15 -3.46
N MET A 91 14.60 1.00 -4.11
CA MET A 91 13.87 2.25 -3.81
C MET A 91 12.36 2.10 -4.01
N PHE A 92 11.95 1.49 -5.14
CA PHE A 92 10.54 1.24 -5.44
C PHE A 92 9.91 0.32 -4.40
N PHE A 93 10.61 -0.74 -4.01
CA PHE A 93 10.14 -1.66 -2.99
C PHE A 93 9.94 -0.96 -1.63
N ILE A 94 10.86 -0.09 -1.23
CA ILE A 94 10.72 0.75 -0.04
C ILE A 94 9.48 1.64 -0.15
N LEU A 95 9.23 2.30 -1.29
CA LEU A 95 8.03 3.11 -1.50
C LEU A 95 6.73 2.30 -1.36
N VAL A 96 6.68 1.08 -1.90
CA VAL A 96 5.52 0.18 -1.77
C VAL A 96 5.28 -0.19 -0.30
N LEU A 97 6.32 -0.53 0.46
CA LEU A 97 6.20 -0.82 1.89
C LEU A 97 5.68 0.40 2.70
N TYR A 98 6.09 1.60 2.31
CA TYR A 98 5.62 2.85 2.93
C TYR A 98 4.30 3.38 2.34
N SER A 99 3.63 2.60 1.47
CA SER A 99 2.30 2.88 0.93
C SER A 99 1.17 2.32 1.79
N PHE A 100 1.36 2.28 3.11
CA PHE A 100 0.46 1.61 4.05
C PHE A 100 -0.93 2.25 4.18
N TRP A 101 -1.10 3.49 3.72
CA TRP A 101 -2.42 4.16 3.69
C TRP A 101 -3.24 3.85 2.43
N ILE A 102 -2.61 3.36 1.35
CA ILE A 102 -3.30 3.07 0.08
C ILE A 102 -4.49 2.11 0.26
N PRO A 103 -4.39 0.98 1.01
CA PRO A 103 -5.54 0.10 1.22
C PRO A 103 -6.74 0.79 1.88
N GLN A 104 -6.49 1.70 2.84
CA GLN A 104 -7.54 2.46 3.49
C GLN A 104 -8.16 3.51 2.57
N ILE A 105 -7.34 4.19 1.76
CA ILE A 105 -7.82 5.13 0.73
C ILE A 105 -8.78 4.40 -0.22
N VAL A 106 -8.41 3.19 -0.67
CA VAL A 106 -9.23 2.35 -1.54
C VAL A 106 -10.54 1.95 -0.87
N LEU A 107 -10.48 1.48 0.38
CA LEU A 107 -11.67 1.13 1.14
C LEU A 107 -12.64 2.32 1.30
N ASN A 108 -12.12 3.50 1.61
CA ASN A 108 -12.95 4.71 1.75
C ASN A 108 -13.70 5.06 0.46
N ILE A 109 -13.08 4.85 -0.71
CA ILE A 109 -13.72 5.09 -2.01
C ILE A 109 -14.87 4.10 -2.23
N ILE A 110 -14.63 2.83 -1.93
CA ILE A 110 -15.60 1.75 -2.14
C ILE A 110 -16.79 1.91 -1.21
N THR A 111 -16.54 2.16 0.07
CA THR A 111 -17.58 2.18 1.12
C THR A 111 -18.24 3.54 1.30
N GLU A 112 -17.74 4.61 0.65
CA GLU A 112 -18.23 6.00 0.80
C GLU A 112 -18.42 6.44 2.27
N SER A 113 -17.64 5.90 3.21
CA SER A 113 -17.80 6.19 4.63
C SER A 113 -17.57 7.68 4.91
N ARG A 114 -18.54 8.33 5.56
CA ARG A 114 -18.51 9.78 5.87
C ARG A 114 -17.44 10.15 6.91
N LYS A 115 -17.01 9.21 7.77
CA LYS A 115 -15.99 9.42 8.81
C LYS A 115 -15.19 8.13 9.06
N PRO A 116 -14.29 7.73 8.15
CA PRO A 116 -13.63 6.43 8.25
C PRO A 116 -12.66 6.36 9.43
N MET A 117 -11.92 7.44 9.74
CA MET A 117 -10.97 7.47 10.86
C MET A 117 -10.73 8.86 11.45
N HIS A 118 -10.35 8.89 12.73
CA HIS A 118 -10.06 10.11 13.47
C HIS A 118 -8.75 10.79 12.95
N PRO A 119 -8.74 12.10 12.65
CA PRO A 119 -7.56 12.77 12.09
C PRO A 119 -6.28 12.65 12.94
N TYR A 120 -6.36 12.78 14.27
CA TYR A 120 -5.21 12.61 15.17
C TYR A 120 -4.54 11.24 15.06
N TYR A 121 -5.31 10.18 14.84
CA TYR A 121 -4.76 8.83 14.64
C TYR A 121 -3.92 8.78 13.35
N ILE A 122 -4.42 9.38 12.27
CA ILE A 122 -3.72 9.42 10.97
C ILE A 122 -2.38 10.16 11.12
N TYR A 123 -2.36 11.31 11.80
CA TYR A 123 -1.12 12.05 12.04
C TYR A 123 -0.14 11.28 12.93
N GLY A 124 -0.62 10.71 14.05
CA GLY A 124 0.21 9.95 14.98
C GLY A 124 0.84 8.71 14.35
N MET A 125 0.07 7.94 13.58
CA MET A 125 0.58 6.77 12.86
C MET A 125 1.57 7.15 11.76
N SER A 126 1.29 8.20 10.98
CA SER A 126 2.19 8.65 9.91
C SER A 126 3.52 9.14 10.47
N PHE A 127 3.48 9.91 11.57
CA PHE A 127 4.68 10.38 12.24
C PHE A 127 5.51 9.24 12.81
N THR A 128 4.91 8.38 13.65
CA THR A 128 5.63 7.29 14.32
C THR A 128 6.27 6.31 13.33
N ARG A 129 5.63 6.06 12.19
CA ARG A 129 6.16 5.19 11.13
C ARG A 129 7.28 5.83 10.30
N LEU A 130 7.35 7.16 10.23
CA LEU A 130 8.45 7.89 9.58
C LEU A 130 9.69 8.05 10.47
N VAL A 131 9.56 7.98 11.80
CA VAL A 131 10.71 8.18 12.71
C VAL A 131 11.83 7.17 12.44
N ALA A 132 11.50 5.87 12.34
CA ALA A 132 12.50 4.82 12.12
C ALA A 132 13.28 4.96 10.79
N PRO A 133 12.66 5.12 9.61
CA PRO A 133 13.39 5.29 8.35
C PRO A 133 14.15 6.61 8.31
N LEU A 134 13.57 7.71 8.81
CA LEU A 134 14.27 8.99 8.85
C LEU A 134 15.48 8.95 9.77
N TYR A 135 15.41 8.23 10.90
CA TYR A 135 16.58 7.97 11.72
C TYR A 135 17.65 7.28 10.88
N VAL A 136 17.34 6.11 10.28
CA VAL A 136 18.29 5.28 9.51
C VAL A 136 18.94 6.02 8.33
N PHE A 137 18.19 6.84 7.59
CA PHE A 137 18.70 7.49 6.37
C PHE A 137 19.17 8.95 6.57
N ALA A 138 18.78 9.64 7.64
CA ALA A 138 19.18 11.04 7.86
C ALA A 138 20.40 11.19 8.77
N VAL A 139 20.62 10.25 9.70
CA VAL A 139 21.67 10.37 10.72
C VAL A 139 22.92 9.60 10.30
N GLN A 140 24.05 10.31 10.19
CA GLN A 140 25.31 9.72 9.74
C GLN A 140 25.94 8.75 10.76
N LYS A 141 25.66 8.92 12.06
CA LYS A 141 26.15 8.07 13.16
C LYS A 141 25.06 7.14 13.68
N ASN A 142 24.41 6.42 12.79
CA ASN A 142 23.40 5.45 13.18
C ASN A 142 23.98 4.15 13.72
N PHE A 143 23.10 3.42 14.42
CA PHE A 143 23.36 2.05 14.84
C PHE A 143 23.80 1.15 13.65
N LEU A 144 23.23 1.41 12.47
CA LEU A 144 23.61 0.79 11.21
C LEU A 144 24.70 1.62 10.52
N LYS A 145 25.96 1.50 10.99
CA LYS A 145 27.13 2.25 10.46
C LYS A 145 27.40 2.05 8.97
N GLU A 146 26.85 1.01 8.36
CA GLU A 146 27.07 0.66 6.95
C GLU A 146 26.12 1.39 5.98
N VAL A 147 25.08 2.07 6.48
CA VAL A 147 24.14 2.84 5.66
C VAL A 147 24.61 4.30 5.61
N ASN A 148 25.05 4.74 4.44
CA ASN A 148 25.36 6.14 4.23
C ASN A 148 24.09 6.99 4.26
N PRO A 149 24.12 8.19 4.85
CA PRO A 149 22.98 9.08 4.85
C PRO A 149 22.65 9.52 3.42
N ASP A 150 21.42 9.25 2.98
CA ASP A 150 20.90 9.69 1.68
C ASP A 150 19.75 10.69 1.89
N PRO A 151 20.01 12.00 1.82
CA PRO A 151 19.00 13.02 2.04
C PRO A 151 17.89 13.00 0.97
N ASN A 152 18.14 12.45 -0.22
CA ASN A 152 17.12 12.36 -1.26
C ASN A 152 16.08 11.30 -0.92
N MET A 153 16.50 10.15 -0.40
CA MET A 153 15.60 9.10 0.09
C MET A 153 14.69 9.62 1.22
N CYS A 154 15.26 10.36 2.19
CA CYS A 154 14.50 10.99 3.27
C CYS A 154 13.42 11.94 2.76
N LYS A 155 13.78 12.84 1.82
CA LYS A 155 12.83 13.77 1.20
C LYS A 155 11.72 13.01 0.47
N MET A 156 12.09 11.99 -0.30
CA MET A 156 11.13 11.18 -1.07
C MET A 156 10.12 10.48 -0.16
N LEU A 157 10.58 9.80 0.90
CA LEU A 157 9.72 9.12 1.87
C LEU A 157 8.80 10.08 2.62
N PHE A 158 9.35 11.22 3.06
CA PHE A 158 8.60 12.24 3.77
C PHE A 158 7.48 12.82 2.90
N VAL A 159 7.81 13.22 1.66
CA VAL A 159 6.83 13.73 0.69
C VAL A 159 5.79 12.65 0.35
N TRP A 160 6.21 11.41 0.13
CA TRP A 160 5.32 10.30 -0.21
C TRP A 160 4.27 10.02 0.88
N VAL A 161 4.68 9.99 2.14
CA VAL A 161 3.76 9.78 3.27
C VAL A 161 2.85 11.00 3.45
N ILE A 162 3.37 12.23 3.30
CA ILE A 162 2.54 13.45 3.35
C ILE A 162 1.46 13.43 2.29
N ILE A 163 1.77 13.03 1.05
CA ILE A 163 0.78 12.94 -0.03
C ILE A 163 -0.34 11.96 0.36
N GLN A 164 0.01 10.77 0.86
CA GLN A 164 -0.99 9.79 1.30
C GLN A 164 -1.88 10.30 2.43
N THR A 165 -1.28 10.94 3.44
CA THR A 165 -2.02 11.55 4.56
C THR A 165 -2.93 12.68 4.08
N ALA A 166 -2.45 13.53 3.17
CA ALA A 166 -3.22 14.63 2.60
C ALA A 166 -4.43 14.11 1.80
N VAL A 167 -4.25 13.04 1.01
CA VAL A 167 -5.35 12.38 0.29
C VAL A 167 -6.40 11.85 1.26
N LEU A 168 -6.00 11.13 2.32
CA LEU A 168 -6.93 10.60 3.33
C LEU A 168 -7.72 11.71 4.05
N ILE A 169 -7.06 12.81 4.40
CA ILE A 169 -7.71 13.94 5.06
C ILE A 169 -8.63 14.67 4.08
N GLY A 170 -8.19 14.80 2.82
CA GLY A 170 -8.98 15.35 1.72
C GLY A 170 -10.27 14.56 1.49
N GLN A 171 -10.19 13.23 1.51
CA GLN A 171 -11.35 12.33 1.43
C GLN A 171 -12.39 12.62 2.53
N GLY A 172 -11.96 12.99 3.73
CA GLY A 172 -12.85 13.35 4.83
C GLY A 172 -13.51 14.73 4.71
N LYS A 173 -12.93 15.67 3.96
CA LYS A 173 -13.45 17.04 3.80
C LYS A 173 -14.24 17.26 2.51
N PHE A 174 -13.74 16.74 1.39
CA PHE A 174 -14.28 16.98 0.05
C PHE A 174 -15.06 15.78 -0.51
N GLY A 175 -15.16 14.70 0.26
CA GLY A 175 -15.79 13.45 -0.15
C GLY A 175 -14.76 12.38 -0.56
N THR A 176 -15.14 11.11 -0.40
CA THR A 176 -14.24 9.96 -0.53
C THR A 176 -13.65 9.76 -1.93
N ARG A 177 -14.26 10.36 -2.94
CA ARG A 177 -13.87 10.28 -4.37
C ARG A 177 -13.02 11.47 -4.83
N PHE A 178 -12.63 12.36 -3.91
CA PHE A 178 -11.82 13.54 -4.21
C PHE A 178 -10.45 13.15 -4.81
N MET A 179 -10.07 13.80 -5.92
CA MET A 179 -8.81 13.60 -6.67
C MET A 179 -8.61 12.25 -7.39
N ILE A 180 -9.67 11.46 -7.60
CA ILE A 180 -9.53 10.15 -8.27
C ILE A 180 -10.24 10.14 -9.64
N PRO A 181 -9.55 9.77 -10.73
CA PRO A 181 -10.15 9.70 -12.06
C PRO A 181 -11.31 8.70 -12.11
N GLN A 182 -12.43 9.08 -12.75
CA GLN A 182 -13.67 8.28 -12.86
C GLN A 182 -13.46 6.84 -13.37
N ARG A 183 -12.38 6.56 -14.11
CA ARG A 183 -12.05 5.22 -14.63
C ARG A 183 -11.72 4.18 -13.55
N PHE A 184 -11.29 4.62 -12.36
CA PHE A 184 -10.90 3.74 -11.26
C PHE A 184 -11.98 3.62 -10.18
N LEU A 185 -13.14 4.24 -10.38
CA LEU A 185 -14.24 4.21 -9.43
C LEU A 185 -15.17 3.03 -9.73
N PRO A 186 -15.72 2.37 -8.69
CA PRO A 186 -16.79 1.40 -8.88
C PRO A 186 -18.06 2.09 -9.44
N PRO A 187 -18.84 1.38 -10.29
CA PRO A 187 -20.11 1.91 -10.80
C PRO A 187 -21.08 2.17 -9.64
N LYS A 188 -21.70 3.36 -9.60
CA LYS A 188 -22.69 3.73 -8.59
C LYS A 188 -24.08 3.39 -9.12
N PHE A 189 -24.89 2.69 -8.32
CA PHE A 189 -26.30 2.51 -8.65
C PHE A 189 -27.03 3.85 -8.53
N ASP A 190 -27.79 4.21 -9.55
CA ASP A 190 -28.55 5.45 -9.57
C ASP A 190 -29.89 5.25 -8.88
N TYR A 191 -30.01 5.75 -7.66
CA TYR A 191 -31.24 5.70 -6.87
C TYR A 191 -32.30 6.72 -7.34
N SER A 192 -31.99 7.59 -8.32
CA SER A 192 -32.87 8.67 -8.79
C SER A 192 -33.67 8.32 -10.07
N GLN A 193 -33.94 7.03 -10.28
CA GLN A 193 -34.70 6.58 -11.43
C GLN A 193 -36.14 7.11 -11.42
N VAL A 194 -36.62 7.49 -12.60
CA VAL A 194 -37.99 7.97 -12.79
C VAL A 194 -38.94 6.78 -12.73
N VAL A 195 -39.83 6.79 -11.75
CA VAL A 195 -40.93 5.82 -11.66
C VAL A 195 -42.03 6.30 -12.59
N VAL A 196 -42.53 5.44 -13.47
CA VAL A 196 -43.75 5.71 -14.24
C VAL A 196 -44.92 5.42 -13.31
N PRO A 197 -45.73 6.42 -12.91
CA PRO A 197 -46.75 6.23 -11.89
C PRO A 197 -47.97 5.53 -12.49
N ASP A 198 -48.04 4.20 -12.35
CA ASP A 198 -49.25 3.43 -12.65
C ASP A 198 -50.19 3.28 -11.43
N ALA A 199 -49.82 3.81 -10.25
CA ALA A 199 -50.66 3.74 -9.04
C ALA A 199 -50.63 5.06 -8.22
N PRO A 200 -51.75 5.46 -7.58
CA PRO A 200 -51.96 6.87 -7.18
C PRO A 200 -51.38 7.27 -5.82
N THR A 201 -50.91 6.34 -4.98
CA THR A 201 -50.39 6.67 -3.64
C THR A 201 -49.37 5.60 -3.21
N LEU A 202 -48.09 5.97 -3.16
CA LEU A 202 -47.03 5.14 -2.62
C LEU A 202 -46.68 5.66 -1.23
N ASP A 203 -46.94 4.88 -0.19
CA ASP A 203 -46.59 5.24 1.18
C ASP A 203 -45.19 4.73 1.53
N CYS A 204 -44.39 5.55 2.22
CA CYS A 204 -43.08 5.11 2.70
C CYS A 204 -43.24 4.21 3.93
N VAL A 205 -42.81 2.94 3.85
CA VAL A 205 -42.91 1.96 4.96
C VAL A 205 -42.10 2.36 6.21
N ILE A 206 -41.16 3.31 6.09
CA ILE A 206 -40.32 3.75 7.21
C ILE A 206 -41.03 4.80 8.07
N CYS A 207 -41.70 5.78 7.44
CA CYS A 207 -42.32 6.91 8.14
C CYS A 207 -43.86 6.92 8.05
N TYR A 208 -44.44 6.03 7.25
CA TYR A 208 -45.87 5.90 6.97
C TYR A 208 -46.54 7.14 6.35
N ASN A 209 -45.77 8.02 5.71
CA ASN A 209 -46.30 9.17 4.97
C ASN A 209 -46.29 8.92 3.46
N GLU A 210 -47.19 9.59 2.76
CA GLU A 210 -47.27 9.59 1.29
C GLU A 210 -45.95 10.08 0.65
N ILE A 211 -45.54 9.44 -0.44
CA ILE A 211 -44.39 9.83 -1.25
C ILE A 211 -44.90 10.66 -2.43
N ASP A 212 -44.47 11.92 -2.51
CA ASP A 212 -44.73 12.74 -3.69
C ASP A 212 -43.84 12.28 -4.85
N VAL A 213 -44.43 11.52 -5.78
CA VAL A 213 -43.74 10.97 -6.95
C VAL A 213 -43.39 12.06 -7.98
N ASN A 214 -44.00 13.25 -7.87
CA ASN A 214 -43.63 14.40 -8.72
C ASN A 214 -42.35 15.08 -8.21
N ASP A 215 -42.03 14.97 -6.91
CA ASP A 215 -40.77 15.44 -6.35
C ASP A 215 -39.65 14.39 -6.49
N ARG A 216 -38.98 14.42 -7.65
CA ARG A 216 -37.84 13.54 -7.96
C ARG A 216 -36.68 13.64 -6.98
N ALA A 217 -36.54 14.73 -6.23
CA ALA A 217 -35.48 14.88 -5.23
C ALA A 217 -35.88 14.28 -3.87
N GLY A 218 -37.19 14.10 -3.63
CA GLY A 218 -37.76 13.65 -2.37
C GLY A 218 -37.78 12.14 -2.18
N TYR A 219 -37.64 11.33 -3.23
CA TYR A 219 -37.69 9.87 -3.17
C TYR A 219 -36.44 9.18 -3.74
N MET A 220 -36.25 7.91 -3.37
CA MET A 220 -35.19 7.04 -3.87
C MET A 220 -35.76 5.66 -4.22
N LEU A 221 -35.26 5.09 -5.32
CA LEU A 221 -35.59 3.73 -5.78
C LEU A 221 -34.45 2.78 -5.42
N ALA A 222 -34.75 1.76 -4.62
CA ALA A 222 -33.81 0.68 -4.33
C ALA A 222 -33.62 -0.24 -5.57
N PRO A 223 -32.52 -1.00 -5.69
CA PRO A 223 -32.32 -1.96 -6.80
C PRO A 223 -33.34 -3.09 -6.90
N CYS A 224 -34.21 -3.21 -5.89
CA CYS A 224 -35.33 -4.14 -5.84
C CYS A 224 -36.67 -3.47 -6.20
N ASP A 225 -36.61 -2.28 -6.80
CA ASP A 225 -37.74 -1.45 -7.26
C ASP A 225 -38.68 -0.93 -6.15
N HIS A 226 -38.26 -1.03 -4.89
CA HIS A 226 -38.98 -0.41 -3.77
C HIS A 226 -38.64 1.07 -3.61
N ILE A 227 -39.66 1.88 -3.32
CA ILE A 227 -39.59 3.35 -3.25
C ILE A 227 -39.67 3.81 -1.79
N PHE A 228 -38.82 4.75 -1.40
CA PHE A 228 -38.80 5.34 -0.06
C PHE A 228 -38.52 6.84 -0.16
N HIS A 229 -38.87 7.63 0.87
CA HIS A 229 -38.33 8.99 0.96
C HIS A 229 -36.81 8.94 1.06
N ARG A 230 -36.15 9.87 0.38
CA ARG A 230 -34.69 10.00 0.35
C ARG A 230 -34.10 9.99 1.77
N GLN A 231 -34.65 10.82 2.66
CA GLN A 231 -34.17 10.95 4.03
C GLN A 231 -34.34 9.64 4.83
N CYS A 232 -35.48 8.96 4.66
CA CYS A 232 -35.76 7.72 5.36
C CYS A 232 -34.82 6.59 4.94
N LEU A 233 -34.58 6.43 3.64
CA LEU A 233 -33.66 5.40 3.14
C LEU A 233 -32.21 5.72 3.52
N GLU A 234 -31.77 6.98 3.42
CA GLU A 234 -30.44 7.41 3.85
C GLU A 234 -30.19 7.08 5.33
N GLN A 235 -31.13 7.38 6.23
CA GLN A 235 -31.05 7.04 7.65
C GLN A 235 -31.04 5.52 7.89
N TRP A 236 -31.85 4.77 7.15
CA TRP A 236 -31.89 3.32 7.28
C TRP A 236 -30.56 2.67 6.88
N MET A 237 -29.94 3.13 5.79
CA MET A 237 -28.63 2.65 5.32
C MET A 237 -27.49 2.93 6.31
N GLU A 238 -27.62 3.94 7.18
CA GLU A 238 -26.67 4.16 8.28
C GLU A 238 -26.74 3.04 9.34
N VAL A 239 -27.86 2.32 9.45
CA VAL A 239 -28.08 1.23 10.40
C VAL A 239 -27.91 -0.15 9.76
N LYS A 240 -28.52 -0.38 8.59
CA LYS A 240 -28.47 -1.65 7.84
C LYS A 240 -28.49 -1.44 6.34
N MET A 241 -27.59 -2.10 5.62
CA MET A 241 -27.51 -2.10 4.14
C MET A 241 -28.46 -3.14 3.50
N GLU A 242 -29.72 -3.18 3.94
CA GLU A 242 -30.75 -4.11 3.47
C GLU A 242 -32.07 -3.37 3.23
N CYS A 243 -32.81 -3.74 2.18
CA CYS A 243 -34.13 -3.16 1.90
C CYS A 243 -35.13 -3.44 3.05
N PRO A 244 -35.84 -2.44 3.59
CA PRO A 244 -36.85 -2.64 4.65
C PRO A 244 -37.99 -3.59 4.27
N ILE A 245 -38.30 -3.71 2.97
CA ILE A 245 -39.43 -4.50 2.47
C ILE A 245 -38.99 -5.93 2.15
N CYS A 246 -37.98 -6.10 1.27
CA CYS A 246 -37.59 -7.43 0.78
C CYS A 246 -36.27 -7.97 1.36
N ARG A 247 -35.53 -7.18 2.15
CA ARG A 247 -34.21 -7.54 2.73
C ARG A 247 -33.11 -7.86 1.70
N CYS A 248 -33.28 -7.49 0.43
CA CYS A 248 -32.18 -7.51 -0.52
C CYS A 248 -31.09 -6.51 -0.11
N ASN A 249 -29.82 -6.88 -0.30
CA ASN A 249 -28.68 -6.00 -0.01
C ASN A 249 -28.72 -4.75 -0.89
N LEU A 250 -28.52 -3.59 -0.27
CA LEU A 250 -28.40 -2.30 -0.95
C LEU A 250 -26.91 -2.04 -1.28
N PRO A 251 -26.57 -1.68 -2.54
CA PRO A 251 -25.20 -1.37 -2.98
C PRO A 251 -24.75 0.06 -2.66
#